data_AF-A0A3C1PIA4-F1
#
_entry.id   AF-A0A3C1PIA4-F1
#
_cell.length_a   1.000
_cell.length_b   1.000
_cell.length_c   1.000
_cell.angle_alpha   90.00
_cell.angle_beta   90.00
_cell.angle_gamma   90.00
#
_symmetry.space_group_name_H-M   'P 1'
#
loop_
_entity.id
_entity.type
_entity.pdbx_description
1 polymer ?
#
loop_
_entity_poly.entity_id
_entity_poly.type
_entity_poly.pdbx_seq_one_letter_code
_entity_poly.pdbx_strand_id
1 'polypeptide(L)'
;MYLTKHEVKHFGKAAIVASVPVMRTILQLCSENQLKEDDVLTLGITLEGKFLEFPTYRTLENFLANGVQPLTESDKELMAKIDAMSISERWNFWTAELSKCIKCYACRSSCPMCYCNRCMVDYNQPQWVSVPSTEIGNIEWHLMRAMHLAGRCVNCGECGRACPVDLPIHLLTFKASEEAKINFSAVAGLSMAMPSTLSTYKPNDKENFIK
;
A
#
# COMPACT_ATOMS: atom_id res chain seq x y z
N MET A 1 -13.89 -0.60 2.12
CA MET A 1 -13.61 0.64 2.88
C MET A 1 -14.79 0.92 3.80
N TYR A 2 -14.59 1.28 5.08
CA TYR A 2 -15.72 1.50 6.01
C TYR A 2 -16.53 2.76 5.69
N LEU A 3 -15.85 3.83 5.26
CA LEU A 3 -16.47 5.14 4.97
C LEU A 3 -17.49 5.11 3.82
N THR A 4 -17.40 4.13 2.92
CA THR A 4 -18.32 4.01 1.78
C THR A 4 -19.58 3.20 2.11
N LYS A 5 -19.67 2.61 3.31
CA LYS A 5 -20.82 1.82 3.76
C LYS A 5 -22.06 2.71 3.99
N HIS A 6 -23.24 2.20 3.63
CA HIS A 6 -24.51 2.93 3.76
C HIS A 6 -24.80 3.33 5.21
N GLU A 7 -24.47 2.43 6.15
CA GLU A 7 -24.62 2.60 7.59
C GLU A 7 -23.81 3.79 8.12
N VAL A 8 -22.70 4.15 7.46
CA VAL A 8 -21.87 5.30 7.83
C VAL A 8 -22.39 6.57 7.18
N LYS A 9 -22.80 6.50 5.90
CA LYS A 9 -23.29 7.65 5.13
C LYS A 9 -24.53 8.30 5.73
N HIS A 10 -25.38 7.56 6.44
CA HIS A 10 -26.57 8.12 7.09
C HIS A 10 -26.23 9.15 8.19
N PHE A 11 -25.03 9.10 8.77
CA PHE A 11 -24.58 10.07 9.78
C PHE A 11 -24.09 11.42 9.19
N GLY A 12 -24.13 11.59 7.87
CA GLY A 12 -23.68 12.80 7.17
C GLY A 12 -22.23 12.73 6.68
N LYS A 13 -21.64 13.90 6.40
CA LYS A 13 -20.25 14.00 5.90
C LYS A 13 -19.27 13.66 7.01
N ALA A 14 -18.49 12.60 6.82
CA ALA A 14 -17.49 12.17 7.80
C ALA A 14 -16.29 13.12 7.83
N ALA A 15 -15.74 13.38 9.01
CA ALA A 15 -14.45 14.03 9.19
C ALA A 15 -13.41 13.00 9.64
N ILE A 16 -12.20 13.07 9.08
CA ILE A 16 -11.09 12.16 9.39
C ILE A 16 -9.95 12.98 9.97
N VAL A 17 -9.54 12.61 11.19
CA VAL A 17 -8.26 13.06 11.75
C VAL A 17 -7.14 12.22 11.12
N ALA A 18 -6.33 12.85 10.28
CA ALA A 18 -5.44 12.17 9.35
C ALA A 18 -3.97 12.45 9.68
N SER A 19 -3.22 11.41 10.02
CA SER A 19 -1.75 11.46 9.93
C SER A 19 -1.32 11.54 8.46
N VAL A 20 -0.05 11.83 8.20
CA VAL A 20 0.50 11.91 6.82
C VAL A 20 0.16 10.68 5.96
N PRO A 21 0.34 9.42 6.43
CA PRO A 21 -0.10 8.24 5.67
C PRO A 21 -1.60 8.18 5.39
N VAL A 22 -2.44 8.65 6.32
CA VAL A 22 -3.89 8.69 6.13
C VAL A 22 -4.25 9.75 5.08
N MET A 23 -3.59 10.90 5.10
CA MET A 23 -3.76 11.93 4.06
C MET A 23 -3.41 11.38 2.67
N ARG A 24 -2.28 10.67 2.54
CA ARG A 24 -1.90 9.99 1.28
C ARG A 24 -2.89 8.90 0.89
N THR A 25 -3.41 8.16 1.86
CA THR A 25 -4.46 7.15 1.65
C THR A 25 -5.71 7.76 1.03
N ILE A 26 -6.16 8.91 1.52
CA ILE A 26 -7.35 9.60 1.00
C ILE A 26 -7.12 9.96 -0.47
N LEU A 27 -5.98 10.57 -0.82
CA LEU A 27 -5.67 10.91 -2.21
C LEU A 27 -5.58 9.67 -3.12
N GLN A 28 -4.96 8.58 -2.65
CA GLN A 28 -4.87 7.35 -3.43
C GLN A 28 -6.24 6.70 -3.66
N LEU A 29 -7.12 6.72 -2.65
CA LEU A 29 -8.50 6.24 -2.81
C LEU A 29 -9.29 7.12 -3.79
N CYS A 30 -9.02 8.43 -3.82
CA CYS A 30 -9.61 9.32 -4.82
C CYS A 30 -9.13 8.98 -6.24
N SER A 31 -7.82 8.78 -6.44
CA SER A 31 -7.28 8.38 -7.76
C SER A 31 -7.80 7.03 -8.25
N GLU A 32 -8.21 6.16 -7.33
CA GLU A 32 -8.78 4.85 -7.64
C GLU A 32 -10.32 4.87 -7.65
N ASN A 33 -10.94 6.06 -7.67
CA ASN A 33 -12.38 6.28 -7.69
C ASN A 33 -13.14 5.60 -6.54
N GLN A 34 -12.47 5.37 -5.41
CA GLN A 34 -13.08 4.81 -4.21
C GLN A 34 -13.70 5.89 -3.31
N LEU A 35 -13.17 7.12 -3.39
CA LEU A 35 -13.70 8.32 -2.75
C LEU A 35 -13.89 9.40 -3.81
N LYS A 36 -14.92 10.22 -3.65
CA LYS A 36 -15.10 11.46 -4.42
C LYS A 36 -14.50 12.64 -3.67
N GLU A 37 -14.23 13.71 -4.42
CA GLU A 37 -14.03 15.03 -3.83
C GLU A 37 -15.24 15.35 -2.93
N ASP A 38 -14.96 15.88 -1.74
CA ASP A 38 -15.94 16.19 -0.69
C ASP A 38 -16.63 15.03 0.04
N ASP A 39 -16.31 13.76 -0.23
CA ASP A 39 -16.86 12.64 0.56
C ASP A 39 -16.44 12.71 2.04
N VAL A 40 -15.24 13.26 2.32
CA VAL A 40 -14.70 13.38 3.68
C VAL A 40 -14.03 14.74 3.93
N LEU A 41 -14.21 15.30 5.13
CA LEU A 41 -13.42 16.44 5.61
C LEU A 41 -12.09 15.92 6.18
N THR A 42 -10.97 16.45 5.72
CA THR A 42 -9.64 16.03 6.19
C THR A 42 -9.08 17.02 7.22
N LEU A 43 -8.85 16.53 8.43
CA LEU A 43 -8.25 17.26 9.54
C LEU A 43 -6.86 16.66 9.79
N GLY A 44 -5.81 17.25 9.21
CA GLY A 44 -4.48 16.68 9.23
C GLY A 44 -3.70 16.97 10.52
N ILE A 45 -2.85 16.03 10.89
CA ILE A 45 -1.84 16.19 11.94
C ILE A 45 -0.46 16.01 11.29
N THR A 46 0.40 17.02 11.39
CA THR A 46 1.78 16.96 10.89
C THR A 46 2.65 16.06 11.77
N LEU A 47 3.87 15.74 11.31
CA LEU A 47 4.81 14.93 12.10
C LEU A 47 5.21 15.63 13.41
N GLU A 48 5.18 16.96 13.44
CA GLU A 48 5.45 17.80 14.60
C GLU A 48 4.21 17.97 15.50
N GLY A 49 3.10 17.30 15.19
CA GLY A 49 1.85 17.36 15.96
C GLY A 49 1.01 18.61 15.69
N LYS A 50 1.31 19.38 14.63
CA LYS A 50 0.50 20.56 14.27
C LYS A 50 -0.80 20.12 13.61
N PHE A 51 -1.92 20.66 14.10
CA PHE A 51 -3.23 20.48 13.49
C PHE A 51 -3.42 21.43 12.30
N LEU A 52 -3.88 20.89 11.17
CA LEU A 52 -4.17 21.61 9.94
C LEU A 52 -5.52 21.16 9.39
N GLU A 53 -6.34 22.10 8.93
CA GLU A 53 -7.56 21.78 8.21
C GLU A 53 -7.31 21.84 6.71
N PHE A 54 -7.77 20.82 5.99
CA PHE A 54 -7.68 20.74 4.54
C PHE A 54 -9.09 20.80 3.95
N PRO A 55 -9.60 22.02 3.65
CA PRO A 55 -10.97 22.20 3.18
C PRO A 55 -11.18 21.62 1.78
N THR A 56 -10.12 21.50 0.98
CA THR A 56 -10.18 20.89 -0.35
C THR A 56 -9.01 19.92 -0.56
N TYR A 57 -9.20 18.92 -1.40
CA TYR A 57 -8.13 17.97 -1.68
C TYR A 57 -6.96 18.61 -2.45
N ARG A 58 -7.16 19.72 -3.16
CA ARG A 58 -6.05 20.52 -3.73
C ARG A 58 -5.12 21.07 -2.64
N THR A 59 -5.65 21.52 -1.51
CA THR A 59 -4.81 21.96 -0.38
C THR A 59 -4.04 20.79 0.23
N LEU A 60 -4.64 19.60 0.22
CA LEU A 60 -4.00 18.36 0.67
C LEU A 60 -2.87 17.91 -0.26
N GLU A 61 -3.08 17.94 -1.57
CA GLU A 61 -2.06 17.64 -2.59
C GLU A 61 -0.85 18.58 -2.45
N ASN A 62 -1.10 19.89 -2.35
CA ASN A 62 -0.03 20.89 -2.19
C ASN A 62 0.79 20.66 -0.91
N PHE A 63 0.14 20.25 0.18
CA PHE A 63 0.83 19.92 1.42
C PHE A 63 1.71 18.68 1.27
N LEU A 64 1.18 17.61 0.66
CA LEU A 64 1.89 16.35 0.48
C LEU A 64 2.98 16.41 -0.60
N ALA A 65 2.90 17.36 -1.54
CA ALA A 65 3.94 17.59 -2.55
C ALA A 65 5.32 17.89 -1.93
N ASN A 66 5.36 18.41 -0.69
CA ASN A 66 6.59 18.80 -0.01
C ASN A 66 7.23 17.67 0.82
N GLY A 67 6.65 16.48 0.88
CA GLY A 67 7.27 15.40 1.64
C GLY A 67 6.42 14.14 1.76
N VAL A 68 7.04 13.03 1.38
CA VAL A 68 6.56 11.68 1.70
C VAL A 68 7.16 11.28 3.04
N GLN A 69 6.37 10.64 3.91
CA GLN A 69 6.89 10.10 5.17
C GLN A 69 8.08 9.16 4.88
N PRO A 70 9.25 9.41 5.48
CA PRO A 70 10.40 8.53 5.33
C PRO A 70 10.16 7.21 6.05
N LEU A 71 10.82 6.16 5.58
CA LEU A 71 10.94 4.91 6.32
C LEU A 71 11.56 5.18 7.70
N THR A 72 11.21 4.35 8.68
CA THR A 72 11.90 4.36 9.98
C THR A 72 13.37 3.98 9.78
N GLU A 73 14.28 4.41 10.67
CA GLU A 73 15.70 4.04 10.55
C GLU A 73 15.90 2.52 10.58
N SER A 74 15.14 1.79 11.41
CA SER A 74 15.15 0.34 11.43
C SER A 74 14.70 -0.29 10.10
N ASP A 75 13.68 0.27 9.46
CA ASP A 75 13.22 -0.20 8.15
C ASP A 75 14.26 0.08 7.07
N LYS A 76 14.92 1.25 7.10
CA LYS A 76 16.01 1.59 6.18
C LYS A 76 17.18 0.62 6.33
N GLU A 77 17.60 0.34 7.55
CA GLU A 77 18.68 -0.61 7.82
C GLU A 77 18.34 -2.02 7.33
N LEU A 78 17.13 -2.52 7.62
CA LEU A 78 16.70 -3.84 7.17
C LEU A 78 16.57 -3.90 5.64
N MET A 79 15.99 -2.88 5.01
CA MET A 79 15.89 -2.80 3.56
C MET A 79 17.27 -2.76 2.90
N ALA A 80 18.22 -1.98 3.43
CA ALA A 80 19.59 -1.94 2.93
C ALA A 80 20.30 -3.30 3.05
N LYS A 81 20.08 -4.02 4.16
CA LYS A 81 20.60 -5.40 4.33
C LYS A 81 20.03 -6.35 3.28
N ILE A 82 18.72 -6.30 3.03
CA ILE A 82 18.03 -7.14 2.03
C ILE A 82 18.49 -6.79 0.59
N ASP A 83 18.68 -5.51 0.29
CA ASP A 83 19.11 -5.06 -1.03
C ASP A 83 20.57 -5.45 -1.32
N ALA A 84 21.42 -5.52 -0.30
CA ALA A 84 22.81 -5.99 -0.42
C ALA A 84 22.94 -7.51 -0.62
N MET A 85 21.89 -8.29 -0.37
CA MET A 85 21.89 -9.75 -0.59
C MET A 85 21.94 -10.08 -2.08
N SER A 86 22.64 -11.16 -2.42
CA SER A 86 22.52 -11.81 -3.73
C SER A 86 21.10 -12.34 -3.95
N ILE A 87 20.75 -12.66 -5.20
CA ILE A 87 19.42 -13.18 -5.55
C ILE A 87 19.07 -14.43 -4.71
N SER A 88 20.01 -15.37 -4.59
CA SER A 88 19.80 -16.62 -3.84
C SER A 88 19.65 -16.36 -2.34
N GLU A 89 20.46 -15.48 -1.76
CA GLU A 89 20.35 -15.10 -0.34
C GLU A 89 19.03 -14.39 -0.05
N ARG A 90 18.63 -13.46 -0.93
CA ARG A 90 17.36 -12.74 -0.80
C ARG A 90 16.16 -13.68 -0.92
N TRP A 91 16.22 -14.64 -1.83
CA TRP A 91 15.20 -15.68 -1.96
C TRP A 91 15.09 -16.52 -0.70
N ASN A 92 16.22 -16.96 -0.14
CA ASN A 92 16.25 -17.73 1.10
C ASN A 92 15.73 -16.91 2.29
N PHE A 93 16.11 -15.63 2.39
CA PHE A 93 15.61 -14.71 3.41
C PHE A 93 14.07 -14.63 3.37
N TRP A 94 13.49 -14.31 2.21
CA TRP A 94 12.03 -14.20 2.11
C TRP A 94 11.34 -15.54 2.30
N THR A 95 11.90 -16.64 1.79
CA THR A 95 11.33 -17.98 2.00
C THR A 95 11.28 -18.33 3.49
N ALA A 96 12.37 -18.06 4.23
CA ALA A 96 12.46 -18.31 5.66
C ALA A 96 11.59 -17.37 6.51
N GLU A 97 11.45 -16.10 6.11
CA GLU A 97 10.54 -15.18 6.80
C GLU A 97 9.07 -15.56 6.54
N LEU A 98 8.70 -15.79 5.28
CA LEU A 98 7.32 -16.08 4.90
C LEU A 98 6.84 -17.46 5.36
N SER A 99 7.73 -18.42 5.63
CA SER A 99 7.34 -19.73 6.18
C SER A 99 6.67 -19.62 7.56
N LYS A 100 6.96 -18.56 8.33
CA LYS A 100 6.35 -18.29 9.64
C LYS A 100 4.93 -17.75 9.53
N CYS A 101 4.49 -17.33 8.34
CA CYS A 101 3.17 -16.74 8.15
C CYS A 101 2.07 -17.73 8.47
N ILE A 102 1.11 -17.34 9.30
CA ILE A 102 -0.05 -18.17 9.69
C ILE A 102 -1.31 -17.87 8.86
N LYS A 103 -1.19 -17.07 7.78
CA LYS A 103 -2.31 -16.62 6.94
C LYS A 103 -3.50 -16.06 7.72
N CYS A 104 -3.26 -15.32 8.80
CA CYS A 104 -4.33 -14.62 9.54
C CYS A 104 -4.93 -13.44 8.76
N TYR A 105 -4.30 -13.02 7.66
CA TYR A 105 -4.70 -11.90 6.81
C TYR A 105 -4.83 -10.53 7.51
N ALA A 106 -4.25 -10.36 8.71
CA ALA A 106 -4.20 -9.05 9.38
C ALA A 106 -3.56 -7.96 8.49
N CYS A 107 -2.53 -8.32 7.72
CA CYS A 107 -1.86 -7.44 6.76
C CYS A 107 -2.75 -7.01 5.58
N ARG A 108 -3.79 -7.78 5.24
CA ARG A 108 -4.84 -7.40 4.28
C ARG A 108 -5.81 -6.45 4.95
N SER A 109 -6.31 -6.82 6.13
CA SER A 109 -7.33 -6.06 6.86
C SER A 109 -6.84 -4.67 7.29
N SER A 110 -5.56 -4.52 7.62
CA SER A 110 -4.98 -3.22 8.00
C SER A 110 -4.61 -2.33 6.81
N CYS A 111 -4.59 -2.88 5.59
CA CYS A 111 -4.14 -2.12 4.41
C CYS A 111 -5.31 -1.35 3.79
N PRO A 112 -5.23 -0.01 3.69
CA PRO A 112 -6.32 0.77 3.10
C PRO A 112 -6.49 0.54 1.59
N MET A 113 -5.46 0.01 0.92
CA MET A 113 -5.47 -0.28 -0.52
C MET A 113 -5.99 -1.70 -0.86
N CYS A 114 -6.23 -2.53 0.16
CA CYS A 114 -6.84 -3.86 0.01
C CYS A 114 -8.37 -3.79 0.13
N TYR A 115 -9.02 -2.96 -0.69
CA TYR A 115 -10.46 -2.72 -0.63
C TYR A 115 -11.29 -3.55 -1.65
N CYS A 116 -10.65 -4.43 -2.44
CA CYS A 116 -11.35 -5.23 -3.46
C CYS A 116 -12.57 -5.96 -2.89
N ASN A 117 -13.71 -5.88 -3.57
CA ASN A 117 -14.94 -6.55 -3.16
C ASN A 117 -14.83 -8.08 -3.13
N ARG A 118 -13.90 -8.63 -3.92
CA ARG A 118 -13.59 -10.06 -3.97
C ARG A 118 -12.08 -10.22 -4.03
N CYS A 119 -11.50 -10.94 -3.07
CA CYS A 119 -10.06 -11.21 -3.04
C CYS A 119 -9.76 -12.63 -3.50
N MET A 120 -8.65 -12.84 -4.21
CA MET A 120 -8.23 -14.15 -4.70
C MET A 120 -8.16 -15.21 -3.59
N VAL A 121 -7.83 -14.82 -2.36
CA VAL A 121 -7.77 -15.75 -1.20
C VAL A 121 -9.14 -16.16 -0.66
N ASP A 122 -10.20 -15.45 -1.04
CA ASP A 122 -11.58 -15.79 -0.63
C ASP A 122 -12.23 -16.79 -1.60
N TYR A 123 -11.62 -17.04 -2.77
CA TYR A 123 -12.13 -17.98 -3.75
C TYR A 123 -11.57 -19.39 -3.52
N ASN A 124 -12.45 -20.37 -3.66
CA ASN A 124 -12.09 -21.79 -3.64
C ASN A 124 -12.22 -22.47 -5.02
N GLN A 125 -12.71 -21.75 -6.06
CA GLN A 125 -12.91 -22.30 -7.41
C GLN A 125 -12.63 -21.27 -8.53
N PRO A 126 -11.55 -21.43 -9.32
CA PRO A 126 -10.39 -22.27 -9.00
C PRO A 126 -9.64 -21.69 -7.80
N GLN A 127 -9.03 -22.56 -7.00
CA GLN A 127 -8.23 -22.16 -5.84
C GLN A 127 -6.81 -21.78 -6.30
N TRP A 128 -6.56 -20.48 -6.47
CA TRP A 128 -5.26 -19.96 -6.91
C TRP A 128 -4.23 -19.85 -5.80
N VAL A 129 -4.69 -19.65 -4.56
CA VAL A 129 -3.82 -19.56 -3.37
C VAL A 129 -4.29 -20.63 -2.40
N SER A 130 -3.37 -21.47 -1.95
CA SER A 130 -3.67 -22.49 -0.94
C SER A 130 -4.32 -21.84 0.29
N VAL A 131 -5.39 -22.42 0.82
CA VAL A 131 -6.03 -21.94 2.07
C VAL A 131 -5.15 -22.21 3.29
N PRO A 132 -4.62 -23.43 3.52
CA PRO A 132 -3.72 -23.65 4.64
C PRO A 132 -2.44 -22.84 4.52
N SER A 133 -1.85 -22.49 5.66
CA SER A 133 -0.48 -21.99 5.68
C SER A 133 0.46 -23.12 5.28
N THR A 134 1.20 -22.88 4.20
CA THR A 134 2.18 -23.77 3.59
C THR A 134 3.25 -22.89 2.99
N GLU A 135 4.49 -23.34 2.87
CA GLU A 135 5.59 -22.54 2.31
C GLU A 135 5.23 -21.90 0.97
N ILE A 136 4.80 -22.71 -0.01
CA ILE A 136 4.38 -22.23 -1.34
C ILE A 136 3.19 -21.27 -1.22
N GLY A 137 2.14 -21.67 -0.52
CA GLY A 137 0.94 -20.84 -0.37
C GLY A 137 1.19 -19.50 0.34
N ASN A 138 2.20 -19.41 1.21
CA ASN A 138 2.59 -18.16 1.86
C ASN A 138 3.27 -17.23 0.83
N ILE A 139 4.21 -17.78 0.05
CA ILE A 139 4.88 -17.05 -1.04
C ILE A 139 3.85 -16.53 -2.05
N GLU A 140 2.92 -17.38 -2.51
CA GLU A 140 1.86 -17.01 -3.45
C GLU A 140 1.03 -15.82 -2.96
N TRP A 141 0.57 -15.86 -1.71
CA TRP A 141 -0.18 -14.77 -1.10
C TRP A 141 0.61 -13.46 -1.08
N HIS A 142 1.85 -13.51 -0.59
CA HIS A 142 2.66 -12.31 -0.41
C HIS A 142 3.13 -11.73 -1.75
N LEU A 143 3.44 -12.56 -2.73
CA LEU A 143 3.76 -12.14 -4.10
C LEU A 143 2.55 -11.47 -4.77
N MET A 144 1.39 -12.12 -4.76
CA MET A 144 0.16 -11.55 -5.34
C MET A 144 -0.19 -10.22 -4.67
N ARG A 145 -0.11 -10.15 -3.34
CA ARG A 145 -0.37 -8.91 -2.60
C ARG A 145 0.63 -7.81 -2.97
N ALA A 146 1.93 -8.11 -3.06
CA ALA A 146 2.94 -7.13 -3.44
C ALA A 146 2.67 -6.57 -4.84
N MET A 147 2.34 -7.45 -5.81
CA MET A 147 1.99 -7.04 -7.17
C MET A 147 0.72 -6.20 -7.22
N HIS A 148 -0.35 -6.59 -6.52
CA HIS A 148 -1.58 -5.78 -6.46
C HIS A 148 -1.41 -4.42 -5.80
N LEU A 149 -0.34 -4.21 -5.04
CA LEU A 149 -0.04 -2.95 -4.35
C LEU A 149 1.11 -2.17 -5.00
N ALA A 150 1.74 -2.69 -6.06
CA ALA A 150 2.80 -2.02 -6.79
C ALA A 150 2.28 -0.69 -7.37
N GLY A 151 2.87 0.42 -6.96
CA GLY A 151 2.44 1.77 -7.33
C GLY A 151 1.21 2.30 -6.57
N ARG A 152 0.58 1.50 -5.71
CA ARG A 152 -0.61 1.87 -4.92
C ARG A 152 -0.32 2.03 -3.43
N CYS A 153 0.77 1.44 -2.93
CA CYS A 153 1.14 1.52 -1.52
C CYS A 153 1.56 2.94 -1.11
N VAL A 154 0.88 3.49 -0.12
CA VAL A 154 1.16 4.82 0.46
C VAL A 154 2.24 4.80 1.55
N ASN A 155 3.01 3.73 1.64
CA ASN A 155 4.09 3.52 2.61
C ASN A 155 3.72 3.73 4.08
N CYS A 156 2.54 3.26 4.50
CA CYS A 156 2.06 3.45 5.88
C CYS A 156 2.63 2.46 6.92
N GLY A 157 3.25 1.35 6.50
CA GLY A 157 3.85 0.36 7.43
C GLY A 157 2.86 -0.52 8.20
N GLU A 158 1.56 -0.19 8.17
CA GLU A 158 0.49 -0.86 8.94
C GLU A 158 0.38 -2.37 8.74
N CYS A 159 0.78 -2.85 7.57
CA CYS A 159 0.73 -4.28 7.28
C CYS A 159 1.83 -5.09 8.00
N GLY A 160 3.01 -4.49 8.22
CA GLY A 160 4.04 -5.08 9.09
C GLY A 160 3.65 -4.95 10.56
N ARG A 161 3.20 -3.76 10.97
CA ARG A 161 2.75 -3.47 12.35
C ARG A 161 1.62 -4.38 12.82
N ALA A 162 0.70 -4.75 11.93
CA ALA A 162 -0.42 -5.63 12.24
C ALA A 162 -0.05 -7.13 12.24
N CYS A 163 1.17 -7.51 11.86
CA CYS A 163 1.57 -8.91 11.78
C CYS A 163 1.81 -9.47 13.19
N PRO A 164 1.08 -10.51 13.64
CA PRO A 164 1.27 -11.08 14.98
C PRO A 164 2.52 -11.95 15.12
N VAL A 165 3.26 -12.16 14.03
CA VAL A 165 4.52 -12.93 13.98
C VAL A 165 5.65 -12.09 13.38
N ASP A 166 5.53 -10.76 13.47
CA ASP A 166 6.57 -9.76 13.20
C ASP A 166 7.22 -9.83 11.80
N LEU A 167 6.45 -10.24 10.78
CA LEU A 167 6.97 -10.28 9.41
C LEU A 167 7.15 -8.86 8.86
N PRO A 168 8.30 -8.53 8.25
CA PRO A 168 8.55 -7.22 7.65
C PRO A 168 7.91 -7.07 6.26
N ILE A 169 6.67 -7.52 6.08
CA ILE A 169 6.00 -7.62 4.77
C ILE A 169 5.68 -6.26 4.15
N HIS A 170 5.73 -5.19 4.93
CA HIS A 170 5.65 -3.82 4.43
C HIS A 170 6.85 -3.49 3.55
N LEU A 171 8.05 -3.98 3.90
CA LEU A 171 9.26 -3.74 3.12
C LEU A 171 9.20 -4.35 1.72
N LEU A 172 8.60 -5.55 1.58
CA LEU A 172 8.36 -6.16 0.26
C LEU A 172 7.49 -5.25 -0.62
N THR A 173 6.46 -4.66 -0.03
CA THR A 173 5.54 -3.77 -0.76
C THR A 173 6.18 -2.40 -1.04
N PHE A 174 7.01 -1.91 -0.11
CA PHE A 174 7.78 -0.67 -0.29
C PHE A 174 8.77 -0.81 -1.44
N LYS A 175 9.47 -1.94 -1.54
CA LYS A 175 10.37 -2.21 -2.65
C LYS A 175 9.63 -2.21 -3.99
N ALA A 176 8.48 -2.89 -4.07
CA ALA A 176 7.64 -2.85 -5.27
C ALA A 176 7.18 -1.43 -5.65
N SER A 177 6.96 -0.57 -4.65
CA SER A 177 6.58 0.83 -4.86
C SER A 177 7.75 1.72 -5.27
N GLU A 178 8.96 1.43 -4.77
CA GLU A 178 10.20 2.04 -5.23
C GLU A 178 10.46 1.70 -6.70
N GLU A 179 10.32 0.43 -7.09
CA GLU A 179 10.41 0.02 -8.50
C GLU A 179 9.36 0.73 -9.37
N ALA A 180 8.13 0.88 -8.87
CA ALA A 180 7.09 1.63 -9.58
C ALA A 180 7.44 3.12 -9.76
N LYS A 181 8.09 3.73 -8.76
CA LYS A 181 8.59 5.10 -8.84
C LYS A 181 9.74 5.23 -9.85
N ILE A 182 10.72 4.32 -9.81
CA ILE A 182 11.91 4.37 -10.67
C ILE A 182 11.54 4.16 -12.14
N ASN A 183 10.66 3.20 -12.41
CA ASN A 183 10.35 2.78 -13.78
C ASN A 183 9.19 3.57 -14.41
N PHE A 184 8.22 4.04 -13.60
CA PHE A 184 6.98 4.66 -14.12
C PHE A 184 6.68 6.05 -13.54
N SER A 185 7.57 6.60 -12.70
CA SER A 185 7.36 7.85 -11.95
C SER A 185 6.07 7.85 -11.12
N ALA A 186 5.62 6.68 -10.69
CA ALA A 186 4.39 6.51 -9.92
C ALA A 186 4.68 6.61 -8.41
N VAL A 187 4.01 7.56 -7.73
CA VAL A 187 4.15 7.74 -6.27
C VAL A 187 2.78 7.86 -5.62
N ALA A 188 2.33 6.78 -4.99
CA ALA A 188 1.01 6.66 -4.37
C ALA A 188 0.65 7.84 -3.45
N GLY A 189 -0.59 8.31 -3.55
CA GLY A 189 -1.15 9.28 -2.60
C GLY A 189 -0.53 10.67 -2.64
N LEU A 190 -0.02 11.12 -3.79
CA LEU A 190 0.40 12.52 -4.01
C LEU A 190 -0.60 13.33 -4.83
N SER A 191 -1.41 12.67 -5.65
CA SER A 191 -2.45 13.33 -6.44
C SER A 191 -3.65 12.41 -6.66
N MET A 192 -4.84 13.01 -6.73
CA MET A 192 -6.09 12.36 -7.10
C MET A 192 -6.15 12.01 -8.59
N ALA A 193 -5.33 12.64 -9.42
CA ALA A 193 -5.32 12.40 -10.86
C ALA A 193 -4.25 11.38 -11.28
N MET A 194 -3.65 10.66 -10.33
CA MET A 194 -2.59 9.72 -10.65
C MET A 194 -3.15 8.49 -11.39
N PRO A 195 -2.64 8.18 -12.59
CA PRO A 195 -3.01 6.95 -13.27
C PRO A 195 -2.47 5.71 -12.55
N SER A 196 -3.23 4.61 -12.56
CA SER A 196 -2.78 3.35 -11.97
C SER A 196 -1.61 2.76 -12.76
N THR A 197 -0.52 2.45 -12.06
CA THR A 197 0.74 1.99 -12.66
C THR A 197 0.56 0.73 -13.51
N LEU A 198 -0.19 -0.26 -13.03
CA LEU A 198 -0.34 -1.54 -13.71
C LEU A 198 -1.47 -1.57 -14.76
N SER A 199 -2.21 -0.47 -14.91
CA SER A 199 -3.31 -0.37 -15.87
C SER A 199 -3.14 0.78 -16.86
N THR A 200 -1.94 1.37 -16.92
CA THR A 200 -1.61 2.49 -17.79
C THR A 200 -0.43 2.11 -18.65
N TYR A 201 -0.58 2.27 -19.96
CA TYR A 201 0.49 2.09 -20.93
C TYR A 201 1.00 3.45 -21.38
N LYS A 202 2.32 3.66 -21.38
CA LYS A 202 2.94 4.80 -22.04
C LYS A 202 3.93 4.28 -23.10
N PRO A 203 3.89 4.79 -24.35
CA PRO A 203 4.83 4.37 -25.39
C PRO A 203 6.32 4.56 -25.05
N ASN A 204 6.62 5.45 -24.10
CA ASN A 204 7.98 5.77 -23.67
C ASN A 204 8.38 5.05 -22.36
N ASP A 205 7.56 4.12 -21.84
CA ASP A 205 7.97 3.29 -20.71
C ASP A 205 9.19 2.45 -21.11
N LYS A 206 10.14 2.29 -20.18
CA LYS A 206 11.43 1.65 -20.47
C LYS A 206 11.25 0.15 -20.67
N GLU A 207 11.24 -0.29 -21.91
CA GLU A 207 11.32 -1.72 -22.23
C GLU A 207 12.79 -2.14 -22.29
N ASN A 208 13.28 -2.82 -21.25
CA ASN A 208 14.63 -3.38 -21.23
C ASN A 208 14.68 -4.86 -21.66
N PHE A 209 13.53 -5.47 -21.96
CA PHE A 209 13.39 -6.90 -22.26
C PHE A 209 13.34 -7.24 -23.76
N ILE A 210 13.01 -6.29 -24.64
CA ILE A 210 13.23 -6.43 -26.09
C ILE A 210 14.48 -5.63 -26.43
N LYS A 211 15.57 -6.33 -26.71
CA LYS A 211 16.81 -5.76 -27.26
C LYS A 211 17.07 -6.37 -28.63
#